data_AF-A0A1E5VAW0-F1
#
_entry.id   AF-A0A1E5VAW0-F1
#
_cell.length_a   1.000
_cell.length_b   1.000
_cell.length_c   1.000
_cell.angle_alpha   90.00
_cell.angle_beta   90.00
_cell.angle_gamma   90.00
#
_symmetry.space_group_name_H-M   'P 1'
#
loop_
_entity.id
_entity.type
_entity.pdbx_description
1 polymer ?
#
loop_
_entity_poly.entity_id
_entity_poly.type
_entity_poly.pdbx_seq_one_letter_code
_entity_poly.pdbx_strand_id
1 'polypeptide(L)' 'LFGRFHMEEMIYIAVRKDYNSDKRNLLFVLHRFPGPIGILHVHSPSKLIPPLLFCV' A
#
# COMPACT_ATOMS: atom_id res chain seq x y z
N LEU A 1 0.39 3.02 -13.82
CA LEU A 1 -0.17 1.66 -14.02
C LEU A 1 -1.15 1.40 -12.88
N PHE A 2 -2.44 1.70 -13.07
CA PHE A 2 -3.47 1.36 -12.09
C PHE A 2 -4.39 0.31 -12.72
N GLY A 3 -4.18 -0.94 -12.32
CA GLY A 3 -5.06 -2.06 -12.66
C GLY A 3 -6.21 -2.12 -11.66
N ARG A 4 -7.43 -2.27 -12.17
CA ARG A 4 -8.67 -2.40 -11.39
C ARG A 4 -8.82 -3.86 -10.96
N PHE A 5 -8.71 -4.16 -9.67
CA PHE A 5 -9.06 -5.47 -9.11
C PHE A 5 -10.41 -5.36 -8.41
N HIS A 6 -11.38 -6.17 -8.83
CA HIS A 6 -12.75 -6.21 -8.32
C HIS A 6 -12.81 -7.15 -7.11
N MET A 7 -12.57 -6.62 -5.93
CA MET A 7 -13.05 -7.15 -4.65
C MET A 7 -13.90 -6.02 -4.04
N GLU A 8 -15.03 -6.34 -3.39
CA GLU A 8 -16.00 -5.41 -2.77
C GLU A 8 -15.42 -4.00 -2.52
N GLU A 9 -16.04 -2.91 -3.01
CA GLU A 9 -15.52 -1.52 -3.04
C GLU A 9 -14.73 -1.10 -1.79
N MET A 10 -13.49 -1.57 -1.69
CA MET A 10 -12.62 -1.36 -0.56
C MET A 10 -11.64 -0.29 -1.00
N ILE A 11 -11.51 0.72 -0.16
CA ILE A 11 -10.58 1.80 -0.43
C ILE A 11 -9.22 1.39 0.13
N TYR A 12 -8.24 1.32 -0.76
CA TYR A 12 -6.86 1.01 -0.39
C TYR A 12 -6.07 2.31 -0.23
N ILE A 13 -5.46 2.49 0.94
CA ILE A 13 -4.61 3.63 1.25
C ILE A 13 -3.16 3.14 1.35
N ALA A 14 -2.30 3.63 0.47
CA ALA A 14 -0.87 3.39 0.57
C ALA A 14 -0.24 4.30 1.63
N VAL A 15 0.49 3.73 2.58
CA VAL A 15 1.15 4.48 3.67
C VAL A 15 2.65 4.20 3.66
N ARG A 16 3.44 5.27 3.78
CA ARG A 16 4.90 5.17 3.86
C ARG A 16 5.35 4.64 5.21
N LYS A 17 6.64 4.32 5.34
CA LYS A 17 7.22 3.81 6.59
C LYS A 17 7.10 4.83 7.73
N ASP A 18 7.26 6.11 7.39
CA ASP A 18 6.99 7.21 8.31
C ASP A 18 5.53 7.64 8.18
N TYR A 19 4.69 7.16 9.11
CA TYR A 19 3.25 7.44 9.09
C TYR A 19 2.93 8.89 9.46
N ASN A 20 3.87 9.64 10.07
CA ASN A 20 3.57 10.98 10.60
C ASN A 20 3.24 11.96 9.48
N SER A 21 3.90 11.85 8.32
CA SER A 21 3.57 12.65 7.14
C SER A 21 2.18 12.33 6.58
N ASP A 22 1.73 11.09 6.76
CA ASP A 22 0.51 10.55 6.13
C ASP A 22 -0.70 10.63 7.07
N LYS A 23 -0.51 10.92 8.36
CA LYS A 23 -1.54 10.90 9.41
C LYS A 23 -2.77 11.73 9.07
N ARG A 24 -2.58 12.95 8.56
CA ARG A 24 -3.72 13.84 8.19
C ARG A 24 -4.52 13.27 7.03
N ASN A 25 -3.85 12.72 6.03
CA ASN A 25 -4.49 12.12 4.87
C ASN A 25 -5.24 10.84 5.28
N LEU A 26 -4.65 10.03 6.15
CA LEU A 26 -5.29 8.83 6.70
C LEU A 26 -6.59 9.17 7.44
N LEU A 27 -6.53 10.17 8.35
CA LEU A 27 -7.70 10.63 9.10
C LEU A 27 -8.79 11.21 8.17
N PHE A 28 -8.40 11.94 7.14
CA PHE A 28 -9.34 12.45 6.15
C PHE A 28 -10.07 11.33 5.43
N VAL A 29 -9.37 10.29 4.97
CA VAL A 29 -9.98 9.16 4.28
C VAL A 29 -10.87 8.34 5.22
N LEU A 30 -10.42 8.08 6.46
CA LEU A 30 -11.21 7.39 7.48
C LEU A 30 -12.51 8.13 7.80
N HIS A 31 -12.48 9.47 7.84
CA HIS A 31 -13.68 10.28 8.09
C HIS A 31 -14.60 10.35 6.86
N ARG A 32 -14.05 10.41 5.65
CA ARG A 32 -14.82 10.63 4.41
C ARG A 32 -15.51 9.38 3.89
N PHE A 33 -14.97 8.19 4.18
CA PHE A 33 -15.45 6.94 3.61
C PHE A 33 -15.89 5.96 4.70
N PRO A 34 -17.21 5.73 4.88
CA PRO A 34 -17.75 4.88 5.93
C PRO A 34 -17.69 3.36 5.61
N GLY A 35 -16.76 2.92 4.77
CA GLY A 35 -16.67 1.55 4.27
C GLY A 35 -15.41 0.80 4.72
N PRO A 36 -15.21 -0.44 4.25
CA PRO A 36 -13.99 -1.19 4.47
C PRO A 36 -12.78 -0.44 3.89
N ILE A 37 -11.73 -0.28 4.70
CA ILE A 37 -10.49 0.40 4.31
C ILE A 37 -9.33 -0.56 4.47
N GLY A 38 -8.60 -0.77 3.38
CA GLY A 38 -7.36 -1.54 3.36
C GLY A 38 -6.16 -0.60 3.49
N ILE A 39 -5.26 -0.87 4.42
CA ILE A 39 -4.00 -0.12 4.54
C ILE A 39 -2.89 -0.93 3.89
N LEU A 40 -2.26 -0.36 2.86
CA LEU A 40 -1.18 -0.97 2.12
C LEU A 40 0.15 -0.31 2.51
N HIS A 41 1.04 -1.08 3.13
CA HIS A 41 2.41 -0.64 3.34
C HIS A 41 3.31 -1.28 2.27
N VAL A 42 3.80 -0.47 1.33
CA VAL A 42 4.66 -0.97 0.25
C VAL A 42 6.11 -1.02 0.76
N HIS A 43 6.59 -2.23 1.01
CA HIS A 43 8.01 -2.46 1.27
C HIS A 43 8.76 -2.54 -0.05
N SER A 44 9.69 -1.61 -0.30
CA SER A 44 10.71 -1.82 -1.34
C SER A 44 11.68 -2.89 -0.85
N PRO A 45 11.86 -4.01 -1.56
CA PRO A 45 12.83 -5.02 -1.17
C PRO A 45 14.23 -4.39 -1.07
N SER A 46 14.93 -4.70 0.02
CA SER A 46 16.19 -4.06 0.40
C SER A 46 17.34 -4.35 -0.56
N LYS A 47 17.20 -5.35 -1.44
CA LYS A 47 18.17 -5.69 -2.49
C LYS A 47 17.41 -6.25 -3.69
N LEU A 48 17.67 -5.70 -4.88
CA LEU A 48 17.55 -6.46 -6.12
C LEU A 48 18.44 -7.68 -5.95
N ILE A 49 17.86 -8.85 -5.68
CA ILE A 49 18.58 -10.11 -5.83
C ILE A 49 18.94 -10.16 -7.32
N PRO A 50 20.22 -10.11 -7.71
CA PRO A 50 20.60 -10.26 -9.10
C PRO A 50 20.03 -11.60 -9.58
N PRO A 51 19.51 -11.72 -10.81
CA PRO A 51 18.96 -12.97 -11.35
C PRO A 51 19.99 -14.12 -11.51
N LEU A 52 21.15 -14.03 -10.86
CA LEU A 52 22.29 -14.95 -11.00
C LEU A 52 22.47 -15.90 -9.81
N LEU A 53 21.59 -15.89 -8.79
CA LEU A 53 21.69 -16.82 -7.65
C LEU A 53 20.67 -17.97 -7.68
N PHE A 54 20.29 -18.42 -8.88
CA PHE A 54 19.69 -19.73 -9.10
C PHE A 54 20.55 -20.50 -10.10
N CYS A 55 21.68 -21.04 -9.63
CA CYS A 55 22.39 -22.13 -10.28
C CYS A 55 22.65 -23.21 -9.24
N VAL A 56 21.87 -24.29 -9.38
CA VAL A 56 22.03 -25.68 -8.89
C VAL A 56 22.04 -25.91 -7.37
#